data_AF-A0A382QA28-F1
#
_entry.id   AF-A0A382QA28-F1
#
_cell.length_a   1.000
_cell.length_b   1.000
_cell.length_c   1.000
_cell.angle_alpha   90.00
_cell.angle_beta   90.00
_cell.angle_gamma   90.00
#
_symmetry.space_group_name_H-M   'P 1'
#
loop_
_entity.id
_entity.type
_entity.pdbx_description
1 polymer ?
#
loop_
_entity_poly.entity_id
_entity_poly.type
_entity_poly.pdbx_seq_one_letter_code
_entity_poly.pdbx_strand_id
1 'polypeptide(L)' 'VVLDHPEEITNPFSGVKVTLPPDAVAVYDCIKGAEVLGEGDHFRKGLDWFIKHEPEAYSKLLD' A
#
# COMPACT_ATOMS: atom_id res chain seq x y z
N VAL A 1 7.63 4.73 -14.55
CA VAL A 1 8.59 5.38 -13.63
C VAL A 1 8.90 4.35 -12.58
N VAL A 2 10.14 3.86 -12.52
CA VAL A 2 10.60 3.02 -11.40
C VAL A 2 10.90 3.97 -10.25
N LEU A 3 10.16 3.83 -9.16
CA LEU A 3 10.28 4.68 -7.98
C LEU A 3 11.51 4.19 -7.22
N ASP A 4 12.62 4.93 -7.28
CA ASP A 4 13.88 4.60 -6.59
C ASP A 4 13.96 5.22 -5.18
N HIS A 5 12.87 5.82 -4.70
CA HIS A 5 12.84 6.54 -3.43
C HIS A 5 11.69 6.05 -2.54
N PRO A 6 11.95 5.79 -1.24
CA PRO A 6 10.89 5.50 -0.29
C PRO A 6 9.94 6.70 -0.20
N GLU A 7 8.64 6.48 -0.36
CA GLU A 7 7.62 7.54 -0.25
C GLU A 7 6.94 7.50 1.10
N GLU A 8 6.73 8.68 1.66
CA GLU A 8 5.93 8.86 2.87
C GLU A 8 4.45 8.95 2.49
N ILE A 9 3.75 7.81 2.55
CA ILE A 9 2.29 7.81 2.38
C ILE A 9 1.66 8.25 3.69
N THR A 10 0.84 9.30 3.62
CA THR A 10 0.03 9.75 4.74
C THR A 10 -1.35 9.12 4.63
N ASN A 11 -1.77 8.37 5.66
CA ASN A 11 -3.14 7.87 5.74
C ASN A 11 -4.10 9.07 5.87
N PRO A 12 -5.01 9.31 4.91
CA PRO A 12 -5.98 10.39 5.02
C PRO A 12 -7.02 10.17 6.12
N PHE A 13 -7.21 8.93 6.59
CA PHE A 13 -8.16 8.60 7.65
C PHE A 13 -7.60 8.85 9.05
N SER A 14 -6.40 8.36 9.33
CA SER A 14 -5.79 8.43 10.67
C SER A 14 -4.74 9.55 10.80
N GLY A 15 -4.37 10.23 9.70
CA GLY A 15 -3.36 11.29 9.67
C GLY A 15 -1.92 10.80 9.90
N VAL A 16 -1.72 9.49 9.99
CA VAL A 16 -0.42 8.87 10.24
C VAL A 16 0.40 8.84 8.96
N LYS A 17 1.64 9.31 9.04
CA LYS A 17 2.63 9.16 7.98
C LYS A 17 3.36 7.83 8.15
N VAL A 18 3.44 7.06 7.08
CA VAL A 18 4.27 5.87 7.04
C VAL A 18 5.21 5.92 5.84
N THR A 19 6.48 5.73 6.12
CA THR A 19 7.53 5.67 5.09
C THR A 19 7.49 4.28 4.49
N LEU A 20 7.08 4.18 3.23
CA LEU A 20 7.01 2.92 2.51
C LEU A 20 8.22 2.77 1.59
N PRO A 21 8.86 1.59 1.55
CA PRO A 21 9.85 1.30 0.54
C PRO A 21 9.19 1.31 -0.84
N PRO A 22 9.98 1.55 -1.91
CA PRO A 22 9.45 1.66 -3.27
C PRO A 22 8.69 0.42 -3.74
N ASP A 23 9.06 -0.78 -3.28
CA ASP A 23 8.33 -2.01 -3.55
C ASP A 23 6.89 -1.94 -3.03
N ALA A 24 6.69 -1.41 -1.84
CA ALA A 24 5.37 -1.30 -1.22
C ALA A 24 4.52 -0.19 -1.88
N VAL A 25 5.16 0.88 -2.37
CA VAL A 25 4.47 1.90 -3.18
C VAL A 25 3.96 1.30 -4.49
N ALA A 26 4.76 0.47 -5.15
CA ALA A 26 4.32 -0.24 -6.36
C ALA A 26 3.14 -1.17 -6.08
N VAL A 27 3.16 -1.89 -4.95
CA VAL A 27 2.03 -2.73 -4.53
C VAL A 27 0.79 -1.88 -4.23
N TYR A 28 0.94 -0.72 -3.60
CA TYR A 28 -0.17 0.22 -3.35
C TYR A 28 -0.82 0.71 -4.65
N ASP A 29 -0.01 1.10 -5.64
CA ASP A 29 -0.50 1.51 -6.96
C ASP A 29 -1.23 0.36 -7.68
N CYS A 30 -0.68 -0.86 -7.61
CA CYS A 30 -1.35 -2.06 -8.11
C CYS A 30 -2.69 -2.33 -7.43
N ILE A 31 -2.79 -2.16 -6.11
CA ILE A 31 -4.04 -2.32 -5.35
C ILE A 31 -5.07 -1.28 -5.81
N LYS A 32 -4.66 -0.02 -6.00
CA LYS A 32 -5.55 1.03 -6.51
C LYS A 32 -5.98 0.81 -7.95
N GLY A 33 -5.08 0.35 -8.80
CA GLY A 33 -5.42 -0.11 -10.15
C GLY A 33 -6.42 -1.27 -10.13
N ALA A 34 -6.21 -2.26 -9.26
CA ALA A 34 -7.11 -3.40 -9.10
C ALA A 34 -8.50 -3.01 -8.56
N GLU A 35 -8.57 -2.03 -7.65
CA GLU A 35 -9.82 -1.45 -7.14
C GLU A 35 -10.63 -0.80 -8.27
N VAL A 36 -9.98 -0.05 -9.16
CA VAL A 36 -10.61 0.60 -10.33
C VAL A 36 -11.01 -0.43 -11.40
N LEU A 37 -10.21 -1.47 -11.59
CA LEU A 37 -10.48 -2.55 -12.55
C LEU A 37 -11.56 -3.53 -12.03
N GLY A 38 -11.94 -3.46 -10.75
CA GLY A 38 -12.87 -4.39 -10.13
C GLY A 38 -12.25 -5.76 -9.82
N GLU A 39 -10.92 -5.88 -9.84
CA GLU A 39 -10.20 -7.11 -9.52
C GLU A 39 -9.98 -7.24 -8.00
N GLY A 40 -11.05 -7.65 -7.31
CA GLY A 40 -11.02 -7.89 -5.86
C GLY A 40 -9.97 -8.91 -5.42
N ASP A 41 -9.61 -9.88 -6.28
CA ASP A 41 -8.54 -10.86 -6.02
C ASP A 41 -7.15 -10.21 -5.93
N HIS A 42 -6.84 -9.30 -6.84
CA HIS A 42 -5.56 -8.58 -6.82
C HIS A 42 -5.50 -7.58 -5.66
N PHE A 43 -6.62 -6.94 -5.34
CA PHE A 43 -6.76 -6.10 -4.15
C PHE A 43 -6.48 -6.90 -2.87
N ARG A 44 -7.11 -8.08 -2.71
CA ARG A 44 -6.94 -8.94 -1.54
C ARG A 44 -5.50 -9.48 -1.41
N LYS A 45 -4.89 -9.89 -2.52
CA LYS A 45 -3.50 -10.37 -2.55
C LYS A 45 -2.50 -9.27 -2.25
N GLY A 46 -2.73 -8.07 -2.77
CA GLY A 46 -1.91 -6.90 -2.46
C GLY A 46 -1.97 -6.57 -0.97
N LEU A 47 -3.17 -6.57 -0.37
CA LEU A 47 -3.33 -6.40 1.08
C LEU A 47 -2.63 -7.50 1.89
N ASP A 48 -2.77 -8.77 1.52
CA ASP A 48 -2.11 -9.88 2.21
C ASP A 48 -0.58 -9.75 2.15
N TRP A 49 -0.05 -9.37 0.99
CA TRP A 49 1.37 -9.09 0.82
C TRP A 49 1.80 -7.92 1.71
N PHE A 50 1.02 -6.85 1.74
CA PHE A 50 1.28 -5.66 2.55
C PHE A 50 1.25 -5.96 4.06
N ILE A 51 0.34 -6.80 4.52
CA ILE A 51 0.29 -7.29 5.92
C ILE A 51 1.55 -8.10 6.25
N LYS A 52 2.05 -8.89 5.29
CA LYS A 52 3.14 -9.84 5.53
C LYS A 52 4.53 -9.21 5.42
N HIS A 53 4.71 -8.24 4.53
CA HIS A 53 5.98 -7.52 4.33
C HIS A 53 6.03 -6.22 5.14
N GLU A 54 4.92 -5.48 5.20
CA GLU A 54 4.84 -4.13 5.79
C GLU A 54 3.71 -4.04 6.84
N PRO A 55 3.72 -4.90 7.88
CA PRO A 55 2.67 -4.92 8.90
C PRO A 55 2.53 -3.58 9.64
N GLU A 56 3.62 -2.82 9.77
CA GLU A 56 3.59 -1.49 10.40
C GLU A 56 2.81 -0.48 9.56
N ALA A 57 2.96 -0.52 8.23
CA ALA A 57 2.22 0.35 7.34
C ALA A 57 0.76 -0.07 7.23
N TYR A 58 0.47 -1.39 7.19
CA TYR A 58 -0.89 -1.88 7.30
C TYR A 58 -1.56 -1.42 8.60
N SER A 59 -0.87 -1.58 9.74
CA SER A 59 -1.39 -1.18 11.06
C SER A 59 -1.56 0.33 11.20
N LYS A 60 -0.85 1.16 10.43
CA LYS A 60 -1.00 2.63 10.43
C LYS A 60 -2.04 3.12 9.41
N LEU A 61 -2.25 2.37 8.33
CA LEU A 61 -3.20 2.70 7.27
C LEU A 61 -4.63 2.20 7.58
N LEU A 62 -4.78 1.20 8.46
CA LEU A 62 -6.05 0.50 8.72
C LEU A 62 -6.43 0.37 10.22
N ASP A 63 -5.87 1.21 11.11
CA ASP A 63 -6.41 1.45 12.47
C ASP A 63 -7.53 2.50 12.46
#